data_AF-B0W453-F1
#
_entry.id   AF-B0W453-F1
#
_cell.length_a   1.000
_cell.length_b   1.000
_cell.length_c   1.000
_cell.angle_alpha   90.00
_cell.angle_beta   90.00
_cell.angle_gamma   90.00
#
_symmetry.space_group_name_H-M   'P 1'
#
loop_
_entity.id
_entity.type
_entity.pdbx_description
1 polymer ?
#
loop_
_entity_poly.entity_id
_entity_poly.type
_entity_poly.pdbx_seq_one_letter_code
_entity_poly.pdbx_strand_id
1 'polypeptide(L)'
;MATYWTLLALTVSISLDETADFIRQVNWPSSRLVGKPIFIEAKSDSVENVRFLDTRETHQQLVLVDVACPGTGELLREAQHRIYHRTRNSMESGLLSEEIGIWCNGTIEDKRAGRSVSVRRKNLQQLPLRTTLLYTDNQTNRQIDTHNRISYMMINILYRFYINATFVKRYSTTWCYPDQKTGDLIGVCVDLVNNHSEVGAFMFLTTSRLKLMDFIPLSIPTPILFIFKAPKLSITNNIYQLPFDPKQGCLLVSKSAFQRTVVMVSVIGLMFLHISYSSKIFSLIQAPSERIDSLTELLNSRLEVSGDDLPYNHFFLSTSTEPVRKALYEQKLRRKDGSLKVYSLEEGVSKIQKGLFAFHAINTAVVHVISETFDETEKCFIRELKFIDSSDINLAVQKNFTFREHFQVGIAKIRETGVYKREFIMYRIDARLNCVKGADFQPLNMVDVRFAAGLIGGGLLGALVLLVMEIAWNRYKVSRLPVFEYVN
;
A
#
# COMPACT_ATOMS: atom_id res chain seq x y z
N MET A 1 -44.22 -0.55 -42.44
CA MET A 1 -44.67 0.73 -43.00
C MET A 1 -43.86 1.81 -42.27
N ALA A 2 -42.67 2.11 -42.79
CA ALA A 2 -41.66 2.95 -42.16
C ALA A 2 -41.71 4.35 -42.78
N THR A 3 -41.96 5.37 -41.97
CA THR A 3 -41.86 6.77 -42.37
C THR A 3 -40.43 7.25 -42.17
N TYR A 4 -39.74 7.37 -43.30
CA TYR A 4 -38.46 8.04 -43.47
C TYR A 4 -38.57 9.50 -43.00
N TRP A 5 -37.72 9.92 -42.05
CA TRP A 5 -37.37 11.32 -41.89
C TRP A 5 -36.08 11.58 -42.66
N THR A 6 -36.22 12.39 -43.69
CA THR A 6 -35.19 12.93 -44.56
C THR A 6 -34.17 13.75 -43.76
N LEU A 7 -32.97 13.20 -43.57
CA LEU A 7 -31.78 13.96 -43.17
C LEU A 7 -31.08 14.42 -44.45
N LEU A 8 -31.27 15.70 -44.77
CA LEU A 8 -30.52 16.39 -45.81
C LEU A 8 -29.07 16.55 -45.33
N ALA A 9 -28.25 15.53 -45.56
CA ALA A 9 -26.80 15.64 -45.48
C ALA A 9 -26.35 16.36 -46.75
N LEU A 10 -26.16 17.68 -46.68
CA LEU A 10 -25.47 18.44 -47.72
C LEU A 10 -24.00 18.04 -47.68
N THR A 11 -23.66 17.08 -48.55
CA THR A 11 -22.30 16.69 -48.88
C THR A 11 -21.54 17.87 -49.45
N VAL A 12 -20.47 18.29 -48.76
CA VAL A 12 -19.45 19.17 -49.33
C VAL A 12 -18.82 18.45 -50.53
N SER A 13 -18.68 19.15 -51.65
CA SER A 13 -17.96 18.69 -52.84
C SER A 13 -16.44 18.73 -52.63
N ILE A 14 -15.96 17.98 -51.65
CA ILE A 14 -14.58 17.47 -51.61
C ILE A 14 -14.69 16.08 -52.23
N SER A 15 -13.77 15.68 -53.12
CA SER A 15 -13.86 14.34 -53.71
C SER A 15 -13.87 13.28 -52.58
N LEU A 16 -14.54 12.15 -52.78
CA LEU A 16 -14.59 11.07 -51.79
C LEU A 16 -13.18 10.62 -51.35
N ASP A 17 -12.19 10.74 -52.25
CA ASP A 17 -10.79 10.42 -52.01
C ASP A 17 -10.09 11.49 -51.14
N GLU A 18 -10.30 12.78 -51.43
CA GLU A 18 -9.75 13.89 -50.63
C GLU A 18 -10.32 13.93 -49.20
N THR A 19 -11.59 13.53 -49.05
CA THR A 19 -12.23 13.44 -47.72
C THR A 19 -11.65 12.27 -46.91
N ALA A 20 -11.33 11.15 -47.57
CA ALA A 20 -10.70 10.00 -46.94
C ALA A 20 -9.24 10.29 -46.53
N ASP A 21 -8.50 11.01 -47.38
CA ASP A 21 -7.15 11.47 -47.06
C ASP A 21 -7.13 12.53 -45.96
N PHE A 22 -8.10 13.45 -45.93
CA PHE A 22 -8.32 14.38 -44.83
C PHE A 22 -8.47 13.64 -43.48
N ILE A 23 -9.37 12.66 -43.41
CA ILE A 23 -9.63 11.90 -42.18
C ILE A 23 -8.38 11.13 -41.72
N ARG A 24 -7.57 10.62 -42.66
CA ARG A 24 -6.30 9.93 -42.36
C ARG A 24 -5.22 10.89 -41.84
N GLN A 25 -5.12 12.09 -42.41
CA GLN A 25 -4.07 13.06 -42.07
C GLN A 25 -4.29 13.77 -40.73
N VAL A 26 -5.54 14.05 -40.32
CA VAL A 26 -5.85 14.74 -39.05
C VAL A 26 -5.43 13.92 -37.80
N ASN A 27 -5.29 12.60 -37.96
CA ASN A 27 -4.91 11.63 -36.91
C ASN A 27 -5.62 11.92 -35.57
N TRP A 28 -6.94 11.68 -35.58
CA TRP A 28 -7.84 12.00 -34.47
C TRP A 28 -7.41 11.33 -33.15
N PRO A 29 -7.49 12.04 -32.02
CA PRO A 29 -7.07 11.49 -30.74
C PRO A 29 -8.03 10.38 -30.31
N SER A 30 -7.57 9.14 -30.46
CA SER A 30 -8.14 7.87 -30.00
C SER A 30 -9.25 7.24 -30.87
N SER A 31 -8.98 6.00 -31.28
CA SER A 31 -9.88 5.03 -31.89
C SER A 31 -11.02 4.54 -30.98
N ARG A 32 -11.32 5.25 -29.87
CA ARG A 32 -12.37 4.91 -28.90
C ARG A 32 -13.48 5.96 -28.80
N LEU A 33 -13.47 6.97 -29.66
CA LEU A 33 -14.55 7.95 -29.75
C LEU A 33 -15.69 7.33 -30.57
N VAL A 34 -16.85 7.17 -29.94
CA VAL A 34 -18.08 6.76 -30.64
C VAL A 34 -18.58 7.99 -31.40
N GLY A 35 -18.52 7.93 -32.73
CA GLY A 35 -19.02 8.99 -33.61
C GLY A 35 -18.06 9.30 -34.76
N LYS A 36 -18.55 9.23 -36.01
CA LYS A 36 -17.82 9.76 -37.18
C LYS A 36 -17.76 11.29 -37.08
N PRO A 37 -16.68 11.95 -37.52
CA PRO A 37 -16.63 13.42 -37.54
C PRO A 37 -17.81 13.97 -38.37
N ILE A 38 -18.52 14.94 -37.81
CA ILE A 38 -19.67 15.59 -38.46
C ILE A 38 -19.15 16.85 -39.14
N PHE A 39 -19.27 16.90 -40.46
CA PHE A 39 -18.90 18.08 -41.26
C PHE A 39 -20.11 18.99 -41.40
N ILE A 40 -19.96 20.26 -41.07
CA ILE A 40 -21.02 21.27 -41.25
C ILE A 40 -20.45 22.48 -41.99
N GLU A 41 -21.10 22.84 -43.09
CA GLU A 41 -20.86 24.06 -43.86
C GLU A 41 -21.49 25.25 -43.12
N ALA A 42 -20.69 26.26 -42.74
CA ALA A 42 -21.22 27.55 -42.28
C ALA A 42 -21.23 28.56 -43.42
N LYS A 43 -22.40 29.16 -43.67
CA LYS A 43 -22.61 30.21 -44.69
C LYS A 43 -22.65 31.63 -44.09
N SER A 44 -22.09 31.83 -42.90
CA SER A 44 -22.20 33.11 -42.19
C SER A 44 -20.95 33.39 -41.36
N ASP A 45 -20.56 34.67 -41.33
CA ASP A 45 -19.43 35.24 -40.60
C ASP A 45 -19.47 35.00 -39.08
N SER A 46 -20.55 34.43 -38.53
CA SER A 46 -20.67 34.10 -37.12
C SER A 46 -20.84 32.59 -36.90
N VAL A 47 -19.76 31.99 -36.42
CA VAL A 47 -19.64 30.58 -36.02
C VAL A 47 -20.63 30.21 -34.89
N GLU A 48 -21.34 31.16 -34.31
CA GLU A 48 -22.33 30.98 -33.23
C GLU A 48 -23.68 30.43 -33.73
N ASN A 49 -23.98 30.53 -35.03
CA ASN A 49 -25.30 30.20 -35.59
C ASN A 49 -25.47 28.76 -36.12
N VAL A 50 -24.47 27.90 -35.96
CA VAL A 50 -24.56 26.50 -36.42
C VAL A 50 -25.37 25.68 -35.40
N ARG A 51 -26.61 25.32 -35.76
CA ARG A 51 -27.46 24.43 -34.94
C ARG A 51 -26.94 22.99 -35.00
N PHE A 52 -26.71 22.40 -33.84
CA PHE A 52 -26.21 21.03 -33.70
C PHE A 52 -27.34 20.02 -33.50
N LEU A 53 -27.08 18.78 -33.93
CA LEU A 53 -27.87 17.59 -33.60
C LEU A 53 -27.79 17.38 -32.09
N ASP A 54 -28.96 17.41 -31.44
CA ASP A 54 -29.15 17.14 -30.01
C ASP A 54 -28.86 15.65 -29.73
N THR A 55 -27.59 15.28 -29.65
CA THR A 55 -27.16 13.96 -29.18
C THR A 55 -26.41 14.11 -27.87
N ARG A 56 -26.69 13.22 -26.93
CA ARG A 56 -26.23 13.22 -25.52
C ARG A 56 -24.71 12.98 -25.35
N GLU A 57 -23.90 13.26 -26.36
CA GLU A 57 -22.47 12.92 -26.40
C GLU A 57 -21.60 14.13 -26.07
N THR A 58 -20.70 13.96 -25.09
CA THR A 58 -19.83 15.02 -24.54
C THR A 58 -18.64 15.36 -25.45
N HIS A 59 -18.37 14.55 -26.47
CA HIS A 59 -17.25 14.72 -27.40
C HIS A 59 -17.72 14.63 -28.86
N GLN A 60 -18.25 15.73 -29.39
CA GLN A 60 -18.43 15.87 -30.83
C GLN A 60 -17.22 16.62 -31.40
N GLN A 61 -16.59 16.04 -32.42
CA GLN A 61 -15.59 16.74 -33.21
C GLN A 61 -16.29 17.33 -34.43
N LEU A 62 -16.42 18.65 -34.42
CA LEU A 62 -17.04 19.36 -35.52
C LEU A 62 -16.00 20.11 -36.32
N VAL A 63 -15.83 19.72 -37.59
CA VAL A 63 -14.99 20.45 -38.54
C VAL A 63 -15.87 21.43 -39.29
N LEU A 64 -15.66 22.71 -39.01
CA LEU A 64 -16.26 23.82 -39.73
C LEU A 64 -15.29 24.28 -40.80
N VAL A 65 -15.70 24.15 -42.06
CA VAL A 65 -15.01 24.72 -43.21
C VAL A 65 -15.77 25.97 -43.60
N ASP A 66 -15.13 27.13 -43.51
CA ASP A 66 -15.67 28.39 -43.99
C ASP A 66 -15.66 28.37 -45.52
N VAL A 67 -16.85 28.41 -46.13
CA VAL A 67 -17.03 28.43 -47.59
C VAL A 67 -17.85 29.66 -47.94
N ALA A 68 -17.21 30.82 -47.90
CA ALA A 68 -17.84 32.06 -48.36
C ALA A 68 -18.02 32.03 -49.90
N CYS A 69 -19.29 32.16 -50.31
CA CYS A 69 -19.84 32.44 -51.65
C CYS A 69 -19.96 31.31 -52.69
N PRO A 70 -21.07 31.26 -53.47
CA PRO A 70 -21.21 30.37 -54.63
C PRO A 70 -20.47 30.94 -55.86
N GLY A 71 -19.59 30.14 -56.47
CA GLY A 71 -18.81 30.49 -57.67
C GLY A 71 -17.29 30.42 -57.53
N THR A 72 -16.78 30.09 -56.34
CA THR A 72 -15.35 30.15 -55.96
C THR A 72 -14.62 28.80 -56.03
N GLY A 73 -14.99 27.89 -56.93
CA GLY A 73 -14.35 26.56 -57.03
C GLY A 73 -12.83 26.60 -57.26
N GLU A 74 -12.33 27.58 -58.01
CA GLU A 74 -10.89 27.80 -58.22
C GLU A 74 -10.25 28.63 -57.08
N LEU A 75 -10.97 29.62 -56.55
CA LEU A 75 -10.51 30.45 -55.42
C LEU A 75 -10.35 29.63 -54.13
N LEU A 76 -11.18 28.60 -53.93
CA LEU A 76 -11.13 27.70 -52.76
C LEU A 76 -9.96 26.71 -52.83
N ARG A 77 -9.40 26.42 -54.02
CA ARG A 77 -8.15 25.64 -54.11
C ARG A 77 -6.93 26.44 -53.63
N GLU A 78 -6.98 27.76 -53.78
CA GLU A 78 -5.94 28.69 -53.28
C GLU A 78 -6.25 29.21 -51.87
N ALA A 79 -7.51 29.18 -51.42
CA ALA A 79 -7.91 29.67 -50.11
C ALA A 79 -7.50 28.71 -48.98
N GLN A 80 -6.82 29.27 -48.00
CA GLN A 80 -6.40 28.59 -46.78
C GLN A 80 -7.63 28.33 -45.87
N HIS A 81 -8.14 27.10 -45.81
CA HIS A 81 -9.29 26.79 -44.96
C HIS A 81 -8.88 26.58 -43.51
N ARG A 82 -9.46 27.34 -42.57
CA ARG A 82 -9.20 27.18 -41.13
C ARG A 82 -10.05 26.06 -40.54
N ILE A 83 -9.41 25.14 -39.84
CA ILE A 83 -10.05 24.01 -39.17
C ILE A 83 -10.21 24.35 -37.70
N TYR A 84 -11.44 24.28 -37.20
CA TYR A 84 -11.74 24.42 -35.77
C TYR A 84 -12.10 23.07 -35.14
N HIS A 85 -11.62 22.82 -33.92
CA HIS A 85 -12.08 21.79 -33.00
C HIS A 85 -12.99 22.43 -31.97
N ARG A 86 -14.30 22.13 -32.05
CA ARG A 86 -15.24 22.55 -31.02
C ARG A 86 -15.55 21.40 -30.08
N THR A 87 -15.62 21.69 -28.80
CA THR A 87 -15.95 20.71 -27.76
C THR A 87 -16.77 21.35 -26.66
N ARG A 88 -17.46 20.52 -25.89
CA ARG A 88 -18.18 20.95 -24.70
C ARG A 88 -17.60 20.23 -23.47
N ASN A 89 -17.33 20.96 -22.39
CA ASN A 89 -16.76 20.38 -21.16
C ASN A 89 -17.86 19.76 -20.25
N SER A 90 -19.05 20.37 -20.22
CA SER A 90 -20.24 19.94 -19.49
C SER A 90 -21.49 20.44 -20.23
N MET A 91 -22.64 19.79 -20.03
CA MET A 91 -23.94 20.19 -20.60
C MET A 91 -24.29 21.67 -20.33
N GLU A 92 -23.85 22.19 -19.18
CA GLU A 92 -24.07 23.57 -18.73
C GLU A 92 -23.01 24.55 -19.27
N SER A 93 -21.90 24.06 -19.81
CA SER A 93 -20.81 24.91 -20.33
C SER A 93 -21.01 25.26 -21.80
N GLY A 94 -20.60 26.47 -22.16
CA GLY A 94 -20.52 26.91 -23.56
C GLY A 94 -19.57 26.05 -24.39
N LEU A 95 -19.75 26.09 -25.71
CA LEU A 95 -18.87 25.43 -26.67
C LEU A 95 -17.52 26.14 -26.72
N LEU A 96 -16.43 25.41 -26.51
CA LEU A 96 -15.06 25.90 -26.65
C LEU A 96 -14.54 25.56 -28.04
N SER A 97 -14.13 26.58 -28.79
CA SER A 97 -13.50 26.44 -30.10
C SER A 97 -11.99 26.63 -30.02
N GLU A 98 -11.25 25.71 -30.63
CA GLU A 98 -9.80 25.77 -30.79
C GLU A 98 -9.47 25.65 -32.28
N GLU A 99 -8.58 26.48 -32.81
CA GLU A 99 -8.09 26.32 -34.18
C GLU A 99 -7.05 25.19 -34.23
N ILE A 100 -7.30 24.15 -35.03
CA ILE A 100 -6.43 22.98 -35.18
C ILE A 100 -5.32 23.27 -36.19
N GLY A 101 -5.66 23.93 -37.28
CA GLY A 101 -4.73 24.08 -38.39
C GLY A 101 -5.40 24.61 -39.64
N ILE A 102 -4.59 24.75 -40.66
CA ILE A 102 -4.99 25.30 -41.95
C ILE A 102 -4.88 24.18 -42.99
N TRP A 103 -5.95 23.93 -43.73
CA TRP A 103 -5.94 23.03 -44.87
C TRP A 103 -5.58 23.80 -46.14
N CYS A 104 -4.48 23.37 -46.78
CA CYS A 104 -3.96 23.94 -48.01
C CYS A 104 -3.58 22.82 -48.97
N ASN A 105 -4.17 22.81 -50.18
CA ASN A 105 -3.73 21.99 -51.30
C ASN A 105 -3.47 20.50 -50.97
N GLY A 106 -4.40 19.85 -50.24
CA GLY A 106 -4.31 18.43 -49.88
C GLY A 106 -3.46 18.09 -48.66
N THR A 107 -2.93 19.09 -47.94
CA THR A 107 -2.10 18.92 -46.74
C THR A 107 -2.60 19.79 -45.57
N ILE A 108 -2.49 19.28 -44.34
CA ILE A 108 -2.79 20.02 -43.11
C ILE A 108 -1.52 20.65 -42.57
N GLU A 109 -1.50 21.97 -42.48
CA GLU A 109 -0.56 22.68 -41.62
C GLU A 109 -1.10 22.68 -40.18
N ASP A 110 -0.55 21.81 -39.34
CA ASP A 110 -0.93 21.70 -37.93
C ASP A 110 -0.44 22.92 -37.14
N LYS A 111 -1.38 23.76 -36.67
CA LYS A 111 -1.07 24.95 -35.85
C LYS A 111 -1.15 24.66 -34.35
N ARG A 112 -1.43 23.41 -33.95
CA ARG A 112 -1.52 23.03 -32.53
C ARG A 112 -0.14 23.14 -31.87
N ALA A 113 -0.12 23.68 -30.65
CA ALA A 113 1.07 23.71 -29.79
C ALA A 113 1.56 22.31 -29.35
N GLY A 114 0.80 21.24 -29.64
CA GLY A 114 1.16 19.85 -29.34
C GLY A 114 0.00 18.88 -29.62
N ARG A 115 0.25 17.57 -29.70
CA ARG A 115 -0.77 16.58 -30.10
C ARG A 115 -1.78 16.24 -29.00
N SER A 116 -1.39 16.35 -27.73
CA SER A 116 -2.23 15.99 -26.57
C SER A 116 -3.23 17.10 -26.21
N VAL A 117 -4.50 16.72 -26.02
CA VAL A 117 -5.58 17.65 -25.62
C VAL A 117 -5.31 18.20 -24.22
N SER A 118 -4.83 17.38 -23.30
CA SER A 118 -4.54 17.80 -21.92
C SER A 118 -3.42 18.83 -21.80
N VAL A 119 -2.48 18.85 -22.76
CA VAL A 119 -1.43 19.87 -22.84
C VAL A 119 -1.95 21.19 -23.39
N ARG A 120 -2.87 21.15 -24.37
CA ARG A 120 -3.46 22.36 -24.97
C ARG A 120 -4.53 22.98 -24.09
N ARG A 121 -5.23 22.15 -23.31
CA ARG A 121 -6.37 22.56 -22.48
C ARG A 121 -6.10 22.38 -21.00
N LYS A 122 -5.01 23.00 -20.53
CA LYS A 122 -4.65 22.98 -19.10
C LYS A 122 -5.64 23.69 -18.20
N ASN A 123 -6.44 24.61 -18.74
CA ASN A 123 -7.36 25.45 -17.98
C ASN A 123 -8.81 25.04 -18.26
N LEU A 124 -9.50 24.48 -17.26
CA LEU A 124 -10.92 24.13 -17.35
C LEU A 124 -11.86 25.29 -17.01
N GLN A 125 -11.36 26.53 -16.93
CA GLN A 125 -12.15 27.75 -16.73
C GLN A 125 -13.10 27.65 -15.53
N GLN A 126 -12.60 27.13 -14.39
CA GLN A 126 -13.37 26.99 -13.16
C GLN A 126 -14.60 26.06 -13.27
N LEU A 127 -14.57 25.08 -14.17
CA LEU A 127 -15.61 24.04 -14.27
C LEU A 127 -15.87 23.39 -12.88
N PRO A 128 -17.13 23.34 -12.40
CA PRO A 128 -17.46 22.72 -11.11
C PRO A 128 -17.39 21.20 -11.20
N LEU A 129 -16.31 20.62 -10.68
CA LEU A 129 -16.14 19.18 -10.55
C LEU A 129 -16.67 18.74 -9.18
N ARG A 130 -17.67 17.85 -9.19
CA ARG A 130 -18.26 17.28 -7.97
C ARG A 130 -17.39 16.15 -7.47
N THR A 131 -16.85 16.34 -6.27
CA THR A 131 -15.89 15.43 -5.68
C THR A 131 -16.35 14.97 -4.31
N THR A 132 -16.51 13.65 -4.16
CA THR A 132 -16.85 13.05 -2.87
C THR A 132 -15.58 12.75 -2.08
N LEU A 133 -15.48 13.34 -0.90
CA LEU A 133 -14.43 13.15 0.08
C LEU A 133 -14.92 12.24 1.19
N LEU A 134 -14.00 11.45 1.75
CA LEU A 134 -14.31 10.69 2.95
C LEU A 134 -14.20 11.60 4.17
N TYR A 135 -15.28 11.72 4.93
CA TYR A 135 -15.31 12.41 6.21
C TYR A 135 -15.39 11.38 7.34
N THR A 136 -14.44 11.45 8.26
CA THR A 136 -14.49 10.69 9.51
C THR A 136 -14.71 11.67 10.65
N ASP A 137 -15.92 11.64 11.21
CA ASP A 137 -16.35 12.47 12.35
C ASP A 137 -15.56 12.16 13.64
N ASN A 138 -14.90 11.00 13.69
CA ASN A 138 -14.32 10.50 14.92
C ASN A 138 -12.83 10.82 15.04
N GLN A 139 -12.47 11.62 16.07
CA GLN A 139 -11.07 11.83 16.49
C GLN A 139 -10.34 10.54 16.91
N THR A 140 -11.08 9.43 17.05
CA THR A 140 -10.53 8.13 17.45
C THR A 140 -9.65 7.49 16.37
N ASN A 141 -9.95 7.68 15.07
CA ASN A 141 -9.25 6.97 14.00
C ASN A 141 -8.29 7.91 13.24
N ARG A 142 -7.22 8.34 13.92
CA ARG A 142 -6.17 9.21 13.37
C ARG A 142 -5.58 8.68 12.04
N GLN A 143 -5.60 7.35 11.83
CA GLN A 143 -5.07 6.67 10.65
C GLN A 143 -5.79 7.01 9.34
N ILE A 144 -7.12 6.99 9.40
CA ILE A 144 -7.99 7.23 8.26
C ILE A 144 -7.91 8.70 7.87
N ASP A 145 -7.81 9.55 8.88
CA ASP A 145 -7.68 11.00 8.73
C ASP A 145 -6.38 11.37 8.01
N THR A 146 -5.23 10.74 8.29
CA THR A 146 -3.96 11.03 7.60
C THR A 146 -4.07 10.83 6.07
N HIS A 147 -4.53 9.66 5.62
CA HIS A 147 -4.65 9.39 4.19
C HIS A 147 -5.71 10.26 3.51
N ASN A 148 -6.82 10.54 4.19
CA ASN A 148 -7.88 11.41 3.68
C ASN A 148 -7.47 12.88 3.62
N ARG A 149 -6.66 13.36 4.57
CA ARG A 149 -6.08 14.72 4.54
C ARG A 149 -5.15 14.90 3.35
N ILE A 150 -4.29 13.91 3.10
CA ILE A 150 -3.38 13.93 1.94
C ILE A 150 -4.18 13.84 0.65
N SER A 151 -5.18 12.98 0.61
CA SER A 151 -6.13 12.87 -0.50
C SER A 151 -6.77 14.21 -0.86
N TYR A 152 -7.34 14.89 0.15
CA TYR A 152 -7.92 16.22 0.00
C TYR A 152 -6.91 17.24 -0.51
N MET A 153 -5.70 17.24 0.07
CA MET A 153 -4.65 18.17 -0.32
C MET A 153 -4.18 17.94 -1.76
N MET A 154 -3.97 16.70 -2.17
CA MET A 154 -3.57 16.33 -3.53
C MET A 154 -4.61 16.78 -4.56
N ILE A 155 -5.89 16.53 -4.30
CA ILE A 155 -6.99 16.97 -5.18
C ILE A 155 -7.06 18.50 -5.24
N ASN A 156 -6.93 19.18 -4.10
CA ASN A 156 -6.98 20.64 -4.05
C ASN A 156 -5.82 21.27 -4.83
N ILE A 157 -4.61 20.73 -4.71
CA ILE A 157 -3.43 21.17 -5.48
C ILE A 157 -3.66 20.93 -6.98
N LEU A 158 -4.15 19.74 -7.35
CA LEU A 158 -4.46 19.38 -8.73
C LEU A 158 -5.47 20.36 -9.34
N TYR A 159 -6.54 20.69 -8.63
CA TYR A 159 -7.61 21.55 -9.13
C TYR A 159 -7.15 23.01 -9.26
N ARG A 160 -6.44 23.54 -8.25
CA ARG A 160 -6.04 24.95 -8.24
C ARG A 160 -4.87 25.25 -9.16
N PHE A 161 -3.83 24.43 -9.13
CA PHE A 161 -2.56 24.77 -9.80
C PHE A 161 -2.42 24.16 -11.20
N TYR A 162 -3.05 23.00 -11.46
CA TYR A 162 -2.78 22.25 -12.69
C TYR A 162 -3.93 22.17 -13.67
N ILE A 163 -5.18 22.20 -13.18
CA ILE A 163 -6.40 22.02 -14.00
C ILE A 163 -7.28 23.29 -14.01
N ASN A 164 -7.11 24.18 -13.03
CA ASN A 164 -7.95 25.37 -12.80
C ASN A 164 -9.46 25.06 -12.84
N ALA A 165 -9.88 24.11 -12.01
CA ALA A 165 -11.27 23.67 -11.85
C ALA A 165 -11.84 24.04 -10.47
N THR A 166 -13.16 24.16 -10.37
CA THR A 166 -13.86 24.48 -9.11
C THR A 166 -14.11 23.20 -8.33
N PHE A 167 -13.70 23.19 -7.06
CA PHE A 167 -13.81 22.04 -6.17
C PHE A 167 -15.14 22.03 -5.42
N VAL A 168 -16.14 21.31 -5.94
CA VAL A 168 -17.44 21.13 -5.27
C VAL A 168 -17.39 19.89 -4.38
N LYS A 169 -17.41 20.09 -3.07
CA LYS A 169 -17.18 19.03 -2.07
C LYS A 169 -18.50 18.35 -1.69
N ARG A 170 -18.47 17.03 -1.64
CA ARG A 170 -19.48 16.18 -0.99
C ARG A 170 -18.78 15.28 0.02
N TYR A 171 -19.46 14.91 1.09
CA TYR A 171 -18.89 14.07 2.14
C TYR A 171 -19.59 12.72 2.20
N SER A 172 -18.81 11.66 2.36
CA SER A 172 -19.29 10.30 2.58
C SER A 172 -18.53 9.66 3.75
N THR A 173 -19.16 8.74 4.45
CA THR A 173 -18.60 8.11 5.67
C THR A 173 -17.85 6.81 5.38
N THR A 174 -18.14 6.15 4.27
CA THR A 174 -17.56 4.86 3.88
C THR A 174 -17.08 4.87 2.43
N TRP A 175 -16.22 3.93 2.05
CA TRP A 175 -15.67 3.86 0.69
C TRP A 175 -16.59 3.14 -0.28
N CYS A 176 -16.55 1.81 -0.25
CA CYS A 176 -17.38 0.97 -1.09
C CYS A 176 -17.44 -0.41 -0.46
N TYR A 177 -18.44 -0.58 0.39
CA TYR A 177 -18.71 -1.82 1.11
C TYR A 177 -20.22 -2.10 1.04
N PRO A 178 -20.62 -3.37 1.01
CA PRO A 178 -22.02 -3.73 1.15
C PRO A 178 -22.49 -3.40 2.57
N ASP A 179 -23.69 -2.85 2.69
CA ASP A 179 -24.36 -2.69 3.98
C ASP A 179 -24.71 -4.08 4.53
N GLN A 180 -24.50 -4.27 5.83
CA GLN A 180 -24.77 -5.53 6.51
C GLN A 180 -26.27 -5.83 6.60
N LYS A 181 -27.13 -4.81 6.52
CA LYS A 181 -28.59 -4.97 6.68
C LYS A 181 -29.32 -5.14 5.35
N THR A 182 -28.97 -4.36 4.34
CA THR A 182 -29.68 -4.36 3.04
C THR A 182 -28.92 -5.12 1.96
N GLY A 183 -27.61 -5.33 2.12
CA GLY A 183 -26.74 -5.89 1.08
C GLY A 183 -26.40 -4.89 -0.04
N ASP A 184 -27.00 -3.70 -0.04
CA ASP A 184 -26.73 -2.65 -1.01
C ASP A 184 -25.37 -2.01 -0.77
N LEU A 185 -24.74 -1.51 -1.83
CA LEU A 185 -23.48 -0.78 -1.69
C LEU A 185 -23.71 0.57 -1.00
N ILE A 186 -22.80 0.94 -0.11
CA ILE A 186 -22.76 2.24 0.55
C ILE A 186 -21.39 2.90 0.39
N GLY A 187 -21.39 4.24 0.45
CA GLY A 187 -20.18 5.07 0.47
C GLY A 187 -19.91 5.80 -0.83
N VAL A 188 -18.67 6.27 -0.98
CA VAL A 188 -18.13 6.98 -2.16
C VAL A 188 -18.50 6.30 -3.48
N CYS A 189 -18.54 4.96 -3.54
CA CYS A 189 -18.87 4.30 -4.80
C CYS A 189 -20.31 4.49 -5.26
N VAL A 190 -21.25 4.67 -4.34
CA VAL A 190 -22.65 4.96 -4.70
C VAL A 190 -22.74 6.31 -5.39
N ASP A 191 -22.00 7.31 -4.88
CA ASP A 191 -21.97 8.64 -5.49
C ASP A 191 -21.33 8.63 -6.89
N LEU A 192 -20.32 7.77 -7.11
CA LEU A 192 -19.69 7.60 -8.42
C LEU A 192 -20.57 6.82 -9.41
N VAL A 193 -21.24 5.76 -8.95
CA VAL A 193 -22.09 4.91 -9.81
C VAL A 193 -23.38 5.64 -10.20
N ASN A 194 -23.95 6.43 -9.30
CA ASN A 194 -25.19 7.19 -9.54
C ASN A 194 -24.94 8.56 -10.18
N ASN A 195 -23.72 8.85 -10.65
CA ASN A 195 -23.32 10.12 -11.27
C ASN A 195 -23.57 11.36 -10.39
N HIS A 196 -23.59 11.17 -9.08
CA HIS A 196 -23.68 12.26 -8.13
C HIS A 196 -22.36 13.01 -7.97
N SER A 197 -21.25 12.31 -8.16
CA SER A 197 -19.89 12.86 -8.20
C SER A 197 -19.10 12.25 -9.33
N GLU A 198 -18.21 13.04 -9.92
CA GLU A 198 -17.35 12.60 -11.02
C GLU A 198 -16.01 12.08 -10.48
N VAL A 199 -15.57 12.61 -9.34
CA VAL A 199 -14.33 12.25 -8.65
C VAL A 199 -14.64 11.79 -7.23
N GLY A 200 -13.98 10.73 -6.79
CA GLY A 200 -14.13 10.14 -5.47
C GLY A 200 -12.89 10.31 -4.61
N ALA A 201 -12.96 9.76 -3.40
CA ALA A 201 -11.82 9.65 -2.50
C ALA A 201 -10.81 8.62 -3.01
N PHE A 202 -9.64 8.60 -2.38
CA PHE A 202 -8.64 7.58 -2.65
C PHE A 202 -9.06 6.28 -1.99
N MET A 203 -8.93 5.18 -2.74
CA MET A 203 -9.32 3.87 -2.26
C MET A 203 -8.45 2.78 -2.89
N PHE A 204 -8.42 1.63 -2.22
CA PHE A 204 -7.73 0.45 -2.73
C PHE A 204 -8.35 -0.01 -4.05
N LEU A 205 -7.46 -0.27 -5.02
CA LEU A 205 -7.81 -0.91 -6.28
C LEU A 205 -8.15 -2.38 -6.05
N THR A 206 -9.38 -2.78 -6.35
CA THR A 206 -9.80 -4.18 -6.31
C THR A 206 -10.48 -4.56 -7.61
N THR A 207 -10.45 -5.85 -7.94
CA THR A 207 -11.10 -6.38 -9.15
C THR A 207 -12.60 -6.12 -9.16
N SER A 208 -13.26 -6.18 -8.01
CA SER A 208 -14.68 -5.85 -7.87
C SER A 208 -14.97 -4.37 -8.14
N ARG A 209 -14.12 -3.45 -7.64
CA ARG A 209 -14.31 -2.00 -7.82
C ARG A 209 -14.00 -1.55 -9.25
N LEU A 210 -13.01 -2.16 -9.90
CA LEU A 210 -12.65 -1.89 -11.30
C LEU A 210 -13.81 -2.11 -12.28
N LYS A 211 -14.77 -2.98 -11.94
CA LYS A 211 -15.97 -3.19 -12.75
C LYS A 211 -16.95 -2.02 -12.66
N LEU A 212 -17.00 -1.33 -11.52
CA LEU A 212 -17.97 -0.28 -11.22
C LEU A 212 -17.44 1.13 -11.55
N MET A 213 -16.15 1.37 -11.35
CA MET A 213 -15.53 2.69 -11.48
C MET A 213 -14.13 2.58 -12.07
N ASP A 214 -13.56 3.72 -12.49
CA ASP A 214 -12.20 3.79 -13.01
C ASP A 214 -11.24 4.39 -11.97
N PHE A 215 -9.94 4.13 -12.16
CA PHE A 215 -8.90 4.57 -11.25
C PHE A 215 -7.81 5.35 -11.99
N ILE A 216 -7.37 6.43 -11.36
CA ILE A 216 -6.23 7.22 -11.80
C ILE A 216 -5.07 6.99 -10.82
N PRO A 217 -3.91 6.52 -11.31
CA PRO A 217 -2.80 6.15 -10.44
C PRO A 217 -2.12 7.40 -9.87
N LEU A 218 -2.47 7.75 -8.64
CA LEU A 218 -1.64 8.60 -7.78
C LEU A 218 -0.75 7.75 -6.86
N SER A 219 -1.09 6.46 -6.68
CA SER A 219 -0.35 5.44 -5.93
C SER A 219 0.22 5.94 -4.60
N ILE A 220 -0.65 6.24 -3.64
CA ILE A 220 -0.19 6.48 -2.27
C ILE A 220 0.06 5.10 -1.64
N PRO A 221 1.31 4.75 -1.27
CA PRO A 221 1.65 3.50 -0.64
C PRO A 221 1.01 3.43 0.74
N THR A 222 0.22 2.39 0.95
CA THR A 222 -0.51 2.14 2.19
C THR A 222 -0.28 0.71 2.64
N PRO A 223 0.97 0.34 2.97
CA PRO A 223 1.32 -1.03 3.29
C PRO A 223 0.51 -1.53 4.48
N ILE A 224 -0.23 -2.61 4.26
CA ILE A 224 -0.95 -3.34 5.30
C ILE A 224 -0.02 -4.44 5.82
N LEU A 225 0.33 -4.36 7.09
CA LEU A 225 1.39 -5.16 7.69
C LEU A 225 0.89 -5.82 8.99
N PHE A 226 1.54 -6.93 9.36
CA PHE A 226 1.58 -7.37 10.75
C PHE A 226 2.74 -6.68 11.45
N ILE A 227 2.43 -5.98 12.53
CA ILE A 227 3.39 -5.27 13.35
C ILE A 227 3.43 -5.93 14.72
N PHE A 228 4.61 -6.30 15.17
CA PHE A 228 4.80 -6.97 16.45
C PHE A 228 6.13 -6.59 17.08
N LYS A 229 6.23 -6.74 18.40
CA LYS A 229 7.49 -6.63 19.14
C LYS A 229 8.19 -7.98 19.09
N ALA A 230 9.40 -8.03 18.54
CA ALA A 230 10.19 -9.24 18.45
C ALA A 230 10.36 -9.87 19.83
N PRO A 231 10.06 -11.18 20.01
CA PRO A 231 10.31 -11.84 21.27
C PRO A 231 11.81 -11.90 21.54
N LYS A 232 12.18 -11.95 22.83
CA LYS A 232 13.59 -12.15 23.24
C LYS A 232 14.09 -13.50 22.71
N LEU A 233 15.39 -13.55 22.36
CA LEU A 233 15.99 -14.76 21.81
C LEU A 233 15.84 -15.97 22.76
N SER A 234 15.89 -15.74 24.07
CA SER A 234 15.70 -16.73 25.14
C SER A 234 14.36 -17.46 25.12
N ILE A 235 13.29 -16.82 24.61
CA ILE A 235 11.98 -17.44 24.48
C ILE A 235 11.97 -18.42 23.30
N THR A 236 12.71 -18.08 22.24
CA THR A 236 12.70 -18.86 21.00
C THR A 236 13.73 -19.99 21.00
N ASN A 237 14.90 -19.78 21.60
CA ASN A 237 16.05 -20.68 21.53
C ASN A 237 16.75 -20.83 22.89
N ASN A 238 17.45 -21.95 23.10
CA ASN A 238 18.30 -22.13 24.26
C ASN A 238 19.58 -21.28 24.14
N ILE A 239 19.55 -20.09 24.75
CA ILE A 239 20.66 -19.12 24.77
C ILE A 239 21.99 -19.70 25.25
N TYR A 240 21.96 -20.71 26.11
CA TYR A 240 23.16 -21.31 26.69
C TYR A 240 23.91 -22.23 25.74
N GLN A 241 23.29 -22.70 24.65
CA GLN A 241 23.94 -23.57 23.67
C GLN A 241 24.59 -22.81 22.51
N LEU A 242 24.11 -21.58 22.23
CA LEU A 242 24.55 -20.76 21.11
C LEU A 242 26.05 -20.39 21.08
N PRO A 243 26.76 -20.23 22.22
CA PRO A 243 28.19 -19.93 22.21
C PRO A 243 29.11 -21.15 22.00
N PHE A 244 28.59 -22.38 22.04
CA PHE A 244 29.41 -23.59 21.99
C PHE A 244 29.55 -24.13 20.56
N ASP A 245 30.63 -23.74 19.90
CA ASP A 245 31.13 -24.35 18.65
C ASP A 245 31.88 -25.67 19.02
N PRO A 246 31.71 -26.82 18.31
CA PRO A 246 32.12 -28.15 18.79
C PRO A 246 33.64 -28.41 18.96
N LYS A 247 34.50 -27.39 18.90
CA LYS A 247 35.97 -27.53 18.90
C LYS A 247 36.67 -27.28 20.23
N GLN A 248 35.98 -27.40 21.37
CA GLN A 248 36.61 -27.06 22.66
C GLN A 248 36.35 -28.14 23.71
N GLY A 249 37.41 -28.92 24.01
CA GLY A 249 37.52 -29.81 25.14
C GLY A 249 38.98 -29.91 25.60
N CYS A 250 39.22 -30.03 26.91
CA CYS A 250 40.57 -30.18 27.48
C CYS A 250 40.62 -31.35 28.47
N LEU A 251 41.76 -32.05 28.53
CA LEU A 251 42.00 -33.28 29.29
C LEU A 251 43.20 -33.12 30.25
N LEU A 252 42.95 -33.45 31.53
CA LEU A 252 43.80 -33.90 32.66
C LEU A 252 45.29 -33.48 32.83
N VAL A 253 45.60 -33.19 34.10
CA VAL A 253 46.84 -32.61 34.68
C VAL A 253 47.89 -33.68 35.09
N SER A 254 49.19 -33.33 35.05
CA SER A 254 50.29 -34.07 35.73
C SER A 254 51.43 -33.14 36.23
N LYS A 255 52.47 -33.69 36.89
CA LYS A 255 53.29 -33.12 37.99
C LYS A 255 54.61 -32.34 37.67
N SER A 256 54.95 -32.02 36.41
CA SER A 256 56.24 -31.41 35.98
C SER A 256 56.24 -29.87 35.92
N ALA A 257 57.42 -29.20 35.95
CA ALA A 257 57.57 -27.75 35.80
C ALA A 257 57.07 -27.23 34.43
N PHE A 258 57.28 -28.00 33.36
CA PHE A 258 56.71 -27.72 32.03
C PHE A 258 55.17 -27.76 32.07
N GLN A 259 54.60 -28.66 32.87
CA GLN A 259 53.16 -28.71 33.10
C GLN A 259 52.64 -27.53 33.90
N ARG A 260 53.42 -26.91 34.79
CA ARG A 260 52.99 -25.69 35.49
C ARG A 260 52.78 -24.53 34.50
N THR A 261 53.64 -24.40 33.49
CA THR A 261 53.48 -23.42 32.42
C THR A 261 52.25 -23.73 31.56
N VAL A 262 52.03 -25.00 31.20
CA VAL A 262 50.83 -25.42 30.44
C VAL A 262 49.53 -25.23 31.25
N VAL A 263 49.56 -25.51 32.56
CA VAL A 263 48.43 -25.26 33.47
C VAL A 263 48.17 -23.76 33.59
N MET A 264 49.20 -22.92 33.74
CA MET A 264 49.02 -21.47 33.76
C MET A 264 48.42 -20.95 32.45
N VAL A 265 48.94 -21.39 31.30
CA VAL A 265 48.41 -21.00 29.99
C VAL A 265 46.97 -21.49 29.79
N SER A 266 46.64 -22.70 30.22
CA SER A 266 45.27 -23.23 30.13
C SER A 266 44.30 -22.54 31.08
N VAL A 267 44.71 -22.23 32.32
CA VAL A 267 43.89 -21.44 33.26
C VAL A 267 43.64 -20.04 32.72
N ILE A 268 44.66 -19.37 32.19
CA ILE A 268 44.50 -18.06 31.53
C ILE A 268 43.56 -18.17 30.32
N GLY A 269 43.70 -19.22 29.50
CA GLY A 269 42.81 -19.49 28.38
C GLY A 269 41.35 -19.71 28.81
N LEU A 270 41.12 -20.46 29.87
CA LEU A 270 39.80 -20.68 30.46
C LEU A 270 39.22 -19.39 31.05
N MET A 271 40.02 -18.52 31.64
CA MET A 271 39.59 -17.20 32.11
C MET A 271 39.12 -16.32 30.95
N PHE A 272 39.89 -16.22 29.87
CA PHE A 272 39.46 -15.47 28.67
C PHE A 272 38.19 -16.06 28.05
N LEU A 273 38.07 -17.39 28.02
CA LEU A 273 36.89 -18.07 27.51
C LEU A 273 35.65 -17.78 28.36
N HIS A 274 35.79 -17.76 29.68
CA HIS A 274 34.72 -17.40 30.61
C HIS A 274 34.28 -15.93 30.43
N ILE A 275 35.23 -15.00 30.28
CA ILE A 275 34.94 -13.58 30.04
C ILE A 275 34.20 -13.40 28.71
N SER A 276 34.66 -14.07 27.65
CA SER A 276 34.03 -14.05 26.32
C SER A 276 32.62 -14.65 26.35
N TYR A 277 32.44 -15.80 27.00
CA TYR A 277 31.15 -16.47 27.16
C TYR A 277 30.15 -15.59 27.93
N SER A 278 30.57 -15.01 29.05
CA SER A 278 29.72 -14.19 29.91
C SER A 278 29.25 -12.92 29.18
N SER A 279 30.15 -12.27 28.44
CA SER A 279 29.81 -11.12 27.59
C SER A 279 28.85 -11.50 26.46
N LYS A 280 29.09 -12.64 25.78
CA LYS A 280 28.25 -13.07 24.66
C LYS A 280 26.84 -13.44 25.09
N ILE A 281 26.68 -14.22 26.16
CA ILE A 281 25.37 -14.57 26.72
C ILE A 281 24.57 -13.32 27.09
N PHE A 282 25.21 -12.33 27.72
CA PHE A 282 24.55 -11.07 28.08
C PHE A 282 23.99 -10.36 26.84
N SER A 283 24.79 -10.26 25.77
CA SER A 283 24.35 -9.67 24.50
C SER A 283 23.21 -10.44 23.83
N LEU A 284 23.20 -11.77 23.93
CA LEU A 284 22.22 -12.63 23.27
C LEU A 284 20.86 -12.59 23.98
N ILE A 285 20.84 -12.43 25.30
CA ILE A 285 19.58 -12.30 26.05
C ILE A 285 18.87 -11.00 25.70
N GLN A 286 19.63 -9.94 25.47
CA GLN A 286 19.12 -8.61 25.14
C GLN A 286 18.79 -8.45 23.65
N ALA A 287 19.31 -9.33 22.79
CA ALA A 287 19.08 -9.26 21.35
C ALA A 287 17.62 -9.66 21.00
N PRO A 288 16.95 -8.91 20.10
CA PRO A 288 15.69 -9.34 19.53
C PRO A 288 15.88 -10.62 18.72
N SER A 289 14.89 -11.51 18.76
CA SER A 289 14.86 -12.68 17.88
C SER A 289 14.53 -12.29 16.44
N GLU A 290 15.23 -12.86 15.47
CA GLU A 290 14.97 -12.73 14.02
C GLU A 290 14.26 -13.98 13.46
N ARG A 291 13.57 -14.74 14.30
CA ARG A 291 13.00 -16.04 13.92
C ARG A 291 11.70 -15.94 13.10
N ILE A 292 11.05 -14.78 13.06
CA ILE A 292 9.73 -14.62 12.43
C ILE A 292 9.86 -13.54 11.36
N ASP A 293 10.25 -13.97 10.16
CA ASP A 293 10.44 -13.08 8.99
C ASP A 293 9.44 -13.38 7.87
N SER A 294 8.63 -14.42 8.00
CA SER A 294 7.63 -14.85 7.00
C SER A 294 6.22 -15.05 7.59
N LEU A 295 5.19 -14.97 6.75
CA LEU A 295 3.80 -15.24 7.18
C LEU A 295 3.61 -16.69 7.64
N THR A 296 4.34 -17.64 7.07
CA THR A 296 4.31 -19.05 7.47
C THR A 296 4.87 -19.26 8.86
N GLU A 297 5.97 -18.58 9.20
CA GLU A 297 6.52 -18.58 10.56
C GLU A 297 5.59 -17.87 11.54
N LEU A 298 4.95 -16.76 11.13
CA LEU A 298 3.94 -16.09 11.95
C LEU A 298 2.75 -17.01 12.21
N LEU A 299 2.30 -17.80 11.23
CA LEU A 299 1.22 -18.79 11.37
C LEU A 299 1.59 -19.88 12.39
N ASN A 300 2.81 -20.42 12.32
CA ASN A 300 3.28 -21.47 13.24
C ASN A 300 3.75 -20.94 14.60
N SER A 301 3.91 -19.62 14.74
CA SER A 301 4.36 -19.00 15.98
C SER A 301 3.30 -19.07 17.09
N ARG A 302 3.73 -18.88 18.35
CA ARG A 302 2.82 -18.73 19.50
C ARG A 302 2.25 -17.32 19.66
N LEU A 303 2.55 -16.40 18.74
CA LEU A 303 2.05 -15.03 18.79
C LEU A 303 0.54 -15.02 18.58
N GLU A 304 -0.16 -14.29 19.44
CA GLU A 304 -1.56 -13.96 19.20
C GLU A 304 -1.65 -12.91 18.09
N VAL A 305 -2.61 -13.08 17.17
CA VAL A 305 -2.79 -12.22 16.01
C VAL A 305 -4.18 -11.59 16.06
N SER A 306 -4.26 -10.31 15.74
CA SER A 306 -5.52 -9.57 15.62
C SER A 306 -5.45 -8.51 14.53
N GLY A 307 -6.59 -7.95 14.14
CA GLY A 307 -6.66 -6.83 13.20
C GLY A 307 -7.16 -5.54 13.84
N ASP A 308 -6.88 -4.43 13.17
CA ASP A 308 -7.53 -3.15 13.43
C ASP A 308 -9.04 -3.21 13.11
N ASP A 309 -9.85 -2.54 13.92
CA ASP A 309 -11.31 -2.51 13.78
C ASP A 309 -11.75 -1.53 12.68
N LEU A 310 -11.37 -1.85 11.44
CA LEU A 310 -11.69 -1.06 10.26
C LEU A 310 -12.32 -1.92 9.15
N PRO A 311 -13.30 -1.39 8.39
CA PRO A 311 -14.03 -2.16 7.37
C PRO A 311 -13.13 -2.81 6.30
N TYR A 312 -11.98 -2.22 5.99
CA TYR A 312 -11.06 -2.78 5.01
C TYR A 312 -10.43 -4.09 5.49
N ASN A 313 -10.15 -4.23 6.79
CA ASN A 313 -9.54 -5.43 7.34
C ASN A 313 -10.44 -6.64 7.14
N HIS A 314 -11.74 -6.48 7.40
CA HIS A 314 -12.71 -7.54 7.11
C HIS A 314 -12.64 -7.98 5.65
N PHE A 315 -12.63 -7.04 4.70
CA PHE A 315 -12.59 -7.33 3.27
C PHE A 315 -11.31 -8.03 2.82
N PHE A 316 -10.13 -7.52 3.21
CA PHE A 316 -8.85 -8.09 2.76
C PHE A 316 -8.55 -9.45 3.40
N LEU A 317 -8.95 -9.63 4.66
CA LEU A 317 -8.77 -10.90 5.34
C LEU A 317 -9.74 -11.98 4.83
N SER A 318 -11.01 -11.63 4.57
CA SER A 318 -12.01 -12.59 4.09
C SER A 318 -11.82 -12.98 2.62
N THR A 319 -11.28 -12.09 1.80
CA THR A 319 -11.16 -12.28 0.34
C THR A 319 -9.83 -12.93 -0.06
N SER A 320 -8.93 -13.19 0.89
CA SER A 320 -7.61 -13.72 0.58
C SER A 320 -7.67 -15.16 0.07
N THR A 321 -7.17 -15.41 -1.14
CA THR A 321 -7.18 -16.73 -1.80
C THR A 321 -5.94 -17.57 -1.53
N GLU A 322 -4.85 -16.93 -1.09
CA GLU A 322 -3.57 -17.61 -0.89
C GLU A 322 -3.64 -18.55 0.34
N PRO A 323 -3.10 -19.78 0.27
CA PRO A 323 -3.26 -20.78 1.32
C PRO A 323 -2.73 -20.32 2.68
N VAL A 324 -1.59 -19.62 2.72
CA VAL A 324 -0.98 -19.16 3.98
C VAL A 324 -1.82 -18.05 4.62
N ARG A 325 -2.24 -17.06 3.82
CA ARG A 325 -3.07 -15.94 4.30
C ARG A 325 -4.45 -16.41 4.74
N LYS A 326 -5.05 -17.34 4.00
CA LYS A 326 -6.32 -17.98 4.35
C LYS A 326 -6.21 -18.80 5.64
N ALA A 327 -5.14 -19.59 5.79
CA ALA A 327 -4.89 -20.33 7.02
C ALA A 327 -4.70 -19.39 8.23
N LEU A 328 -4.02 -18.25 8.05
CA LEU A 328 -3.86 -17.24 9.09
C LEU A 328 -5.20 -16.62 9.51
N TYR A 329 -6.07 -16.33 8.55
CA TYR A 329 -7.42 -15.87 8.81
C TYR A 329 -8.24 -16.89 9.62
N GLU A 330 -8.30 -18.13 9.14
CA GLU A 330 -9.16 -19.18 9.73
C GLU A 330 -8.64 -19.67 11.10
N GLN A 331 -7.32 -19.78 11.29
CA GLN A 331 -6.73 -20.36 12.49
C GLN A 331 -6.44 -19.34 13.59
N LYS A 332 -6.06 -18.10 13.25
CA LYS A 332 -5.62 -17.11 14.24
C LYS A 332 -6.55 -15.92 14.43
N LEU A 333 -7.15 -15.41 13.35
CA LEU A 333 -7.96 -14.19 13.38
C LEU A 333 -9.45 -14.45 13.63
N ARG A 334 -10.00 -15.58 13.13
CA ARG A 334 -11.39 -15.95 13.34
C ARG A 334 -11.57 -16.58 14.74
N ARG A 335 -12.48 -16.03 15.54
CA ARG A 335 -12.90 -16.63 16.80
C ARG A 335 -13.80 -17.85 16.55
N LYS A 336 -13.99 -18.66 17.59
CA LYS A 336 -14.89 -19.84 17.53
C LYS A 336 -16.36 -19.47 17.30
N ASP A 337 -16.74 -18.23 17.62
CA ASP A 337 -18.08 -17.66 17.40
C ASP A 337 -18.28 -17.11 15.96
N GLY A 338 -17.23 -17.14 15.11
CA GLY A 338 -17.27 -16.60 13.75
C GLY A 338 -16.94 -15.10 13.64
N SER A 339 -16.83 -14.38 14.76
CA SER A 339 -16.39 -12.98 14.76
C SER A 339 -14.88 -12.85 14.57
N LEU A 340 -14.44 -11.70 14.07
CA LEU A 340 -13.00 -11.41 13.93
C LEU A 340 -12.41 -10.88 15.23
N LYS A 341 -11.20 -11.33 15.56
CA LYS A 341 -10.39 -10.70 16.61
C LYS A 341 -9.92 -9.33 16.14
N VAL A 342 -10.72 -8.31 16.40
CA VAL A 342 -10.39 -6.91 16.14
C VAL A 342 -10.21 -6.13 17.44
N TYR A 343 -9.34 -5.13 17.39
CA TYR A 343 -9.12 -4.17 18.47
C TYR A 343 -8.99 -2.77 17.86
N SER A 344 -9.25 -1.73 18.66
CA SER A 344 -8.93 -0.37 18.23
C SER A 344 -7.43 -0.19 18.08
N LEU A 345 -7.01 0.84 17.34
CA LEU A 345 -5.60 1.13 17.14
C LEU A 345 -4.83 1.27 18.46
N GLU A 346 -5.32 2.09 19.38
CA GLU A 346 -4.64 2.39 20.64
C GLU A 346 -4.52 1.14 21.51
N GLU A 347 -5.57 0.32 21.55
CA GLU A 347 -5.57 -0.95 22.29
C GLU A 347 -4.60 -1.95 21.63
N GLY A 348 -4.62 -2.04 20.30
CA GLY A 348 -3.71 -2.87 19.52
C GLY A 348 -2.25 -2.52 19.78
N VAL A 349 -1.90 -1.23 19.73
CA VAL A 349 -0.53 -0.74 19.98
C VAL A 349 -0.10 -0.99 21.44
N SER A 350 -0.99 -0.79 22.41
CA SER A 350 -0.70 -1.14 23.81
C SER A 350 -0.41 -2.63 23.99
N LYS A 351 -1.09 -3.52 23.24
CA LYS A 351 -0.80 -4.96 23.25
C LYS A 351 0.51 -5.31 22.57
N ILE A 352 0.88 -4.62 21.48
CA ILE A 352 2.21 -4.77 20.86
C ILE A 352 3.31 -4.45 21.89
N GLN A 353 3.13 -3.42 22.72
CA GLN A 353 4.10 -3.02 23.73
C GLN A 353 4.34 -4.13 24.78
N LYS A 354 3.27 -4.80 25.21
CA LYS A 354 3.30 -5.94 26.15
C LYS A 354 4.00 -7.18 25.55
N GLY A 355 4.12 -7.26 24.22
CA GLY A 355 4.77 -8.35 23.50
C GLY A 355 3.89 -9.58 23.28
N LEU A 356 4.45 -10.60 22.63
CA LEU A 356 3.77 -11.85 22.25
C LEU A 356 2.48 -11.68 21.40
N PHE A 357 2.34 -10.52 20.75
CA PHE A 357 1.16 -10.12 20.02
C PHE A 357 1.55 -9.45 18.69
N ALA A 358 0.82 -9.79 17.63
CA ALA A 358 0.95 -9.20 16.31
C ALA A 358 -0.35 -8.54 15.87
N PHE A 359 -0.24 -7.32 15.38
CA PHE A 359 -1.37 -6.47 15.02
C PHE A 359 -1.39 -6.19 13.52
N HIS A 360 -2.53 -6.45 12.87
CA HIS A 360 -2.74 -6.23 11.44
C HIS A 360 -3.40 -4.89 11.18
N ALA A 361 -2.63 -3.93 10.67
CA ALA A 361 -3.10 -2.57 10.46
C ALA A 361 -2.33 -1.87 9.32
N ILE A 362 -2.74 -0.65 9.00
CA ILE A 362 -1.99 0.22 8.08
C ILE A 362 -0.74 0.75 8.78
N ASN A 363 0.41 0.59 8.14
CA ASN A 363 1.71 0.88 8.74
C ASN A 363 1.85 2.31 9.27
N THR A 364 1.54 3.28 8.42
CA THR A 364 1.78 4.72 8.66
C THR A 364 1.22 5.18 10.00
N ALA A 365 0.17 4.51 10.42
CA ALA A 365 -0.67 4.99 11.47
C ALA A 365 -0.45 4.21 12.78
N VAL A 366 0.00 2.95 12.70
CA VAL A 366 0.64 2.28 13.84
C VAL A 366 1.97 2.95 14.18
N VAL A 367 2.79 3.27 13.17
CA VAL A 367 4.07 3.97 13.36
C VAL A 367 3.88 5.33 14.03
N HIS A 368 2.82 6.07 13.66
CA HIS A 368 2.51 7.34 14.32
C HIS A 368 2.27 7.17 15.82
N VAL A 369 1.42 6.21 16.22
CA VAL A 369 1.13 5.98 17.64
C VAL A 369 2.34 5.43 18.38
N ILE A 370 3.09 4.49 17.78
CA ILE A 370 4.33 3.97 18.37
C ILE A 370 5.36 5.08 18.58
N SER A 371 5.47 6.02 17.63
CA SER A 371 6.43 7.13 17.75
C SER A 371 6.14 8.04 18.94
N GLU A 372 4.88 8.16 19.35
CA GLU A 372 4.42 8.96 20.50
C GLU A 372 4.43 8.18 21.83
N THR A 373 4.28 6.86 21.79
CA THR A 373 4.02 6.04 23.00
C THR A 373 5.18 5.16 23.44
N PHE A 374 6.10 4.79 22.54
CA PHE A 374 7.20 3.86 22.83
C PHE A 374 8.48 4.62 23.10
N ASP A 375 9.34 4.04 23.95
CA ASP A 375 10.69 4.54 24.17
C ASP A 375 11.60 4.27 22.96
N GLU A 376 12.66 5.08 22.81
CA GLU A 376 13.60 4.99 21.68
C GLU A 376 14.29 3.62 21.54
N THR A 377 14.51 2.91 22.64
CA THR A 377 15.08 1.56 22.66
C THR A 377 14.03 0.51 22.28
N GLU A 378 12.79 0.65 22.76
CA GLU A 378 11.68 -0.26 22.45
C GLU A 378 11.35 -0.27 20.96
N LYS A 379 11.47 0.89 20.29
CA LYS A 379 11.27 1.03 18.84
C LYS A 379 12.17 0.09 18.04
N CYS A 380 13.39 -0.23 18.51
CA CYS A 380 14.31 -1.15 17.83
C CYS A 380 13.82 -2.61 17.84
N PHE A 381 12.89 -2.97 18.74
CA PHE A 381 12.34 -4.32 18.82
C PHE A 381 11.11 -4.52 17.93
N ILE A 382 10.61 -3.47 17.28
CA ILE A 382 9.45 -3.56 16.38
C ILE A 382 9.87 -4.23 15.07
N ARG A 383 9.05 -5.19 14.64
CA ARG A 383 9.17 -5.88 13.36
C ARG A 383 7.89 -5.70 12.56
N GLU A 384 8.09 -5.56 11.26
CA GLU A 384 7.07 -5.32 10.26
C GLU A 384 7.08 -6.48 9.27
N LEU A 385 5.95 -7.16 9.13
CA LEU A 385 5.78 -8.25 8.18
C LEU A 385 4.70 -7.86 7.16
N LYS A 386 5.07 -7.82 5.89
CA LYS A 386 4.13 -7.46 4.81
C LYS A 386 3.04 -8.50 4.67
N PHE A 387 1.78 -8.11 4.86
CA PHE A 387 0.66 -9.00 4.53
C PHE A 387 0.43 -9.04 3.04
N ILE A 388 0.45 -7.87 2.37
CA ILE A 388 0.28 -7.72 0.90
C ILE A 388 1.51 -7.00 0.34
N ASP A 389 2.07 -7.52 -0.76
CA ASP A 389 3.33 -7.03 -1.34
C ASP A 389 3.25 -5.59 -1.86
N SER A 390 2.09 -5.19 -2.39
CA SER A 390 1.79 -3.81 -2.78
C SER A 390 0.32 -3.47 -2.53
N SER A 391 0.09 -2.47 -1.68
CA SER A 391 -1.24 -1.94 -1.38
C SER A 391 -1.21 -0.43 -1.55
N ASP A 392 -1.57 0.03 -2.74
CA ASP A 392 -1.64 1.45 -3.07
C ASP A 392 -3.10 1.90 -3.14
N ILE A 393 -3.38 3.05 -2.53
CA ILE A 393 -4.65 3.75 -2.76
C ILE A 393 -4.53 4.67 -3.96
N ASN A 394 -5.55 4.64 -4.81
CA ASN A 394 -5.62 5.38 -6.07
C ASN A 394 -6.86 6.25 -6.10
N LEU A 395 -6.82 7.30 -6.92
CA LEU A 395 -7.96 8.21 -7.07
C LEU A 395 -9.07 7.49 -7.82
N ALA A 396 -10.21 7.29 -7.17
CA ALA A 396 -11.39 6.75 -7.80
C ALA A 396 -12.11 7.84 -8.61
N VAL A 397 -12.51 7.51 -9.83
CA VAL A 397 -13.28 8.38 -10.70
C VAL A 397 -14.45 7.60 -11.31
N GLN A 398 -15.47 8.33 -11.75
CA GLN A 398 -16.60 7.76 -12.47
C GLN A 398 -16.12 6.92 -13.67
N LYS A 399 -16.89 5.88 -14.02
CA LYS A 399 -16.60 5.05 -15.20
C LYS A 399 -16.57 5.92 -16.46
N ASN A 400 -15.59 5.71 -17.34
CA ASN A 400 -15.38 6.49 -18.56
C ASN A 400 -15.18 8.00 -18.32
N PHE A 401 -14.45 8.36 -17.25
CA PHE A 401 -14.18 9.74 -16.88
C PHE A 401 -13.50 10.55 -18.00
N THR A 402 -14.15 11.62 -18.44
CA THR A 402 -13.74 12.48 -19.56
C THR A 402 -12.39 13.17 -19.32
N PHE A 403 -12.15 13.68 -18.11
CA PHE A 403 -10.93 14.44 -17.81
C PHE A 403 -9.75 13.57 -17.34
N ARG A 404 -9.80 12.25 -17.59
CA ARG A 404 -8.78 11.31 -17.12
C ARG A 404 -7.36 11.71 -17.52
N GLU A 405 -7.16 12.12 -18.78
CA GLU A 405 -5.85 12.54 -19.29
C GLU A 405 -5.34 13.80 -18.56
N HIS A 406 -6.21 14.78 -18.33
CA HIS A 406 -5.88 16.02 -17.61
C HIS A 406 -5.42 15.73 -16.19
N PHE A 407 -6.10 14.81 -15.51
CA PHE A 407 -5.73 14.37 -14.16
C PHE A 407 -4.41 13.61 -14.16
N GLN A 408 -4.19 12.71 -15.12
CA GLN A 408 -2.93 11.95 -15.23
C GLN A 408 -1.73 12.88 -15.46
N VAL A 409 -1.86 13.85 -16.39
CA VAL A 409 -0.79 14.83 -16.65
C VAL A 409 -0.60 15.77 -15.46
N GLY A 410 -1.67 16.22 -14.80
CA GLY A 410 -1.57 17.05 -13.60
C GLY A 410 -0.87 16.31 -12.45
N ILE A 411 -1.22 15.04 -12.21
CA ILE A 411 -0.58 14.19 -11.21
C ILE A 411 0.90 13.94 -11.53
N ALA A 412 1.24 13.69 -12.80
CA ALA A 412 2.63 13.55 -13.23
C ALA A 412 3.45 14.79 -12.87
N LYS A 413 2.91 15.99 -13.13
CA LYS A 413 3.58 17.24 -12.75
C LYS A 413 3.69 17.44 -11.24
N ILE A 414 2.69 17.04 -10.45
CA ILE A 414 2.76 17.08 -8.98
C ILE A 414 3.92 16.20 -8.47
N ARG A 415 4.19 15.07 -9.14
CA ARG A 415 5.33 14.21 -8.83
C ARG A 415 6.66 14.82 -9.28
N GLU A 416 6.73 15.33 -10.52
CA GLU A 416 7.94 15.92 -11.10
C GLU A 416 8.42 17.17 -10.34
N THR A 417 7.48 18.01 -9.87
CA THR A 417 7.81 19.22 -9.10
C THR A 417 8.21 18.94 -7.65
N GLY A 418 8.12 17.69 -7.19
CA GLY A 418 8.45 17.29 -5.82
C GLY A 418 7.36 17.63 -4.78
N VAL A 419 6.24 18.22 -5.19
CA VAL A 419 5.11 18.53 -4.29
C VAL A 419 4.55 17.24 -3.66
N TYR A 420 4.44 16.17 -4.45
CA TYR A 420 4.06 14.85 -3.95
C TYR A 420 4.95 14.40 -2.77
N LYS A 421 6.27 14.47 -2.95
CA LYS A 421 7.25 14.05 -1.93
C LYS A 421 7.20 14.95 -0.69
N ARG A 422 6.99 16.25 -0.87
CA ARG A 422 6.83 17.20 0.24
C ARG A 422 5.67 16.82 1.14
N GLU A 423 4.49 16.58 0.55
CA GLU A 423 3.30 16.24 1.36
C GLU A 423 3.47 14.91 2.08
N PHE A 424 4.14 13.94 1.45
CA PHE A 424 4.47 12.68 2.09
C PHE A 424 5.34 12.82 3.34
N ILE A 425 6.34 13.71 3.28
CA ILE A 425 7.21 14.02 4.41
C ILE A 425 6.43 14.78 5.49
N MET A 426 5.65 15.79 5.10
CA MET A 426 4.86 16.61 6.02
C MET A 426 3.85 15.78 6.82
N TYR A 427 3.18 14.83 6.17
CA TYR A 427 2.19 13.95 6.79
C TYR A 427 2.77 12.63 7.31
N ARG A 428 4.11 12.46 7.30
CA ARG A 428 4.80 11.28 7.84
C ARG A 428 4.32 9.94 7.27
N ILE A 429 3.90 9.88 6.00
CA ILE A 429 3.50 8.60 5.36
C ILE A 429 4.67 7.63 5.34
N ASP A 430 5.85 8.09 4.91
CA ASP A 430 7.07 7.27 4.82
C ASP A 430 7.96 7.40 6.08
N ALA A 431 7.38 7.82 7.21
CA ALA A 431 8.16 7.95 8.44
C ALA A 431 8.64 6.57 8.89
N ARG A 432 9.95 6.46 9.12
CA ARG A 432 10.56 5.30 9.75
C ARG A 432 10.69 5.55 11.24
N LEU A 433 10.55 4.48 12.02
CA LEU A 433 10.88 4.52 13.44
C LEU A 433 12.38 4.73 13.59
N ASN A 434 12.76 5.92 14.06
CA ASN A 434 14.10 6.15 14.55
C ASN A 434 14.24 5.38 15.85
N CYS A 435 15.33 4.65 16.00
CA CYS A 435 15.57 3.85 17.18
C CYS A 435 17.03 4.06 17.61
N VAL A 436 17.24 4.24 18.91
CA VAL A 436 18.55 4.40 19.50
C VAL A 436 18.95 3.07 20.10
N LYS A 437 20.02 2.46 19.58
CA LYS A 437 20.57 1.21 20.13
C LYS A 437 21.24 1.49 21.48
N GLY A 438 20.43 1.55 22.53
CA GLY A 438 20.86 1.56 23.93
C GLY A 438 20.76 0.17 24.55
N ALA A 439 21.57 -0.09 25.58
CA ALA A 439 21.40 -1.27 26.42
C ALA A 439 20.18 -1.04 27.33
N ASP A 440 19.02 -1.54 26.93
CA ASP A 440 17.84 -1.59 27.80
C ASP A 440 18.02 -2.73 28.81
N PHE A 441 18.29 -2.37 30.06
CA PHE A 441 18.50 -3.33 31.14
C PHE A 441 17.16 -3.81 31.68
N GLN A 442 16.52 -4.73 30.95
CA GLN A 442 15.32 -5.40 31.45
C GLN A 442 15.65 -6.52 32.44
N PRO A 443 14.83 -6.72 33.48
CA PRO A 443 14.99 -7.82 34.41
C PRO A 443 14.87 -9.18 33.68
N LEU A 444 15.69 -10.14 34.13
CA LEU A 444 15.71 -11.51 33.61
C LEU A 444 14.49 -12.29 34.11
N ASN A 445 13.85 -13.05 33.23
CA ASN A 445 12.73 -13.91 33.60
C ASN A 445 13.21 -15.32 33.94
N MET A 446 12.48 -16.02 34.83
CA MET A 446 12.77 -17.43 35.17
C MET A 446 12.77 -18.37 33.96
N VAL A 447 12.04 -18.02 32.89
CA VAL A 447 12.04 -18.77 31.63
C VAL A 447 13.42 -18.77 30.97
N ASP A 448 14.17 -17.68 31.11
CA ASP A 448 15.49 -17.50 30.50
C ASP A 448 16.53 -18.43 31.15
N VAL A 449 16.38 -18.74 32.45
CA VAL A 449 17.32 -19.55 33.25
C VAL A 449 16.86 -21.01 33.37
N ARG A 450 15.69 -21.37 32.81
CA ARG A 450 15.09 -22.71 32.95
C ARG A 450 16.05 -23.84 32.57
N PHE A 451 16.79 -23.68 31.47
CA PHE A 451 17.73 -24.70 31.01
C PHE A 451 18.89 -24.89 32.00
N ALA A 452 19.49 -23.80 32.47
CA ALA A 452 20.59 -23.84 33.44
C ALA A 452 20.13 -24.46 34.78
N ALA A 453 18.96 -24.07 35.27
CA ALA A 453 18.36 -24.65 36.47
C ALA A 453 18.08 -26.15 36.31
N GLY A 454 17.58 -26.57 35.14
CA GLY A 454 17.35 -27.98 34.82
C GLY A 454 18.64 -28.80 34.77
N LEU A 455 19.72 -28.25 34.22
CA LEU A 455 21.03 -28.91 34.17
C LEU A 455 21.62 -29.10 35.56
N ILE A 456 21.55 -28.08 36.42
CA ILE A 456 22.00 -28.15 37.82
C ILE A 456 21.17 -29.18 38.59
N GLY A 457 19.85 -29.13 38.44
CA GLY A 457 18.94 -30.09 39.08
C GLY A 457 19.22 -31.54 38.65
N GLY A 458 19.38 -31.78 37.35
CA GLY A 458 19.72 -33.09 36.81
C GLY A 458 21.09 -33.60 37.28
N GLY A 459 22.09 -32.72 37.35
CA GLY A 459 23.42 -33.03 37.85
C GLY A 459 23.43 -33.43 39.33
N LEU A 460 22.71 -32.67 40.18
CA LEU A 460 22.57 -33.00 41.61
C LEU A 460 21.83 -34.33 41.81
N LEU A 461 20.78 -34.58 41.03
CA LEU A 461 20.01 -35.82 41.09
C LEU A 461 20.87 -37.02 40.65
N GLY A 462 21.64 -36.86 39.58
CA GLY A 462 22.60 -37.88 39.12
C GLY A 462 23.68 -38.19 40.15
N ALA A 463 24.26 -37.16 40.80
CA ALA A 463 25.24 -37.33 41.85
C ALA A 463 24.67 -38.08 43.07
N LEU A 464 23.43 -37.77 43.45
CA LEU A 464 22.74 -38.44 44.55
C LEU A 464 22.44 -39.92 44.22
N VAL A 465 22.05 -40.21 42.98
CA VAL A 465 21.87 -41.60 42.51
C VAL A 465 23.18 -42.38 42.54
N LEU A 466 24.28 -41.79 42.07
CA LEU A 466 25.62 -42.40 42.14
C LEU A 466 26.03 -42.68 43.58
N LEU A 467 25.84 -41.73 44.49
CA LEU A 467 26.13 -41.91 45.92
C LEU A 467 25.32 -43.08 46.51
N VAL A 468 24.03 -43.17 46.20
CA VAL A 468 23.18 -44.27 46.66
C VAL A 468 23.65 -45.61 46.10
N MET A 469 24.04 -45.64 44.82
CA MET A 469 24.60 -46.85 44.20
C MET A 469 25.92 -47.26 44.83
N GLU A 470 26.81 -46.32 45.15
CA GLU A 470 28.07 -46.60 45.86
C GLU A 470 27.82 -47.15 47.27
N ILE A 471 26.90 -46.55 48.02
CA ILE A 471 26.54 -47.04 49.37
C ILE A 471 25.93 -48.44 49.29
N ALA A 472 25.03 -48.68 48.32
CA ALA A 472 24.43 -50.00 48.10
C ALA A 472 25.47 -51.05 47.70
N TRP A 473 26.39 -50.70 46.80
CA TRP A 473 27.49 -51.55 46.37
C TRP A 473 28.45 -51.87 47.51
N ASN A 474 28.78 -50.88 48.33
CA ASN A 474 29.68 -51.09 49.48
C ASN A 474 29.02 -52.00 50.54
N ARG A 475 27.73 -51.82 50.82
CA ARG A 475 26.98 -52.73 51.71
C ARG A 475 26.91 -54.15 51.15
N TYR A 476 26.69 -54.30 49.84
CA TYR A 476 26.70 -55.61 49.18
C TYR A 476 28.08 -56.28 49.26
N LYS A 477 29.17 -55.53 49.04
CA LYS A 477 30.55 -56.05 49.16
C LYS A 477 30.89 -56.49 50.58
N VAL A 478 30.53 -55.70 51.59
CA VAL A 478 30.77 -56.05 53.01
C VAL A 478 29.99 -57.30 53.41
N SER A 479 28.76 -57.47 52.91
CA SER A 479 27.95 -58.68 53.19
C SER A 479 28.48 -59.98 52.54
N ARG A 480 29.44 -59.89 51.60
CA ARG A 480 30.06 -61.04 50.92
C ARG A 480 31.52 -61.30 51.29
N LEU A 481 32.13 -60.49 52.17
CA LEU A 481 33.46 -60.79 52.69
C LEU A 481 33.33 -61.93 53.72
N PRO A 482 34.08 -63.05 53.58
CA PRO A 482 34.06 -64.10 54.59
C PRO A 482 34.60 -63.52 55.90
N VAL A 483 33.81 -63.68 56.97
CA VAL A 483 34.25 -63.41 58.33
C VAL A 483 35.42 -64.35 58.61
N PHE A 484 36.65 -63.85 58.52
CA PHE A 484 37.80 -64.54 59.12
C PHE A 484 37.57 -64.50 60.63
N GLU A 485 37.28 -65.66 61.20
CA GLU A 485 37.33 -65.91 62.64
C GLU A 485 38.71 -65.47 63.16
N TYR A 486 38.72 -64.43 63.99
CA TYR A 486 39.80 -64.23 64.94
C TYR A 486 39.60 -65.24 66.07
N VAL A 487 40.36 -66.33 66.03
CA VAL A 487 40.65 -67.15 67.21
C VAL A 487 42.12 -66.92 67.59
N ASN A 488 42.26 -66.38 68.80
CA ASN A 488 43.45 -66.07 69.61
C ASN A 488 44.29 -64.84 69.24
#